data_AF-A0A965XQB1-F1
#
_entry.id   AF-A0A965XQB1-F1
#
_cell.length_a   1.000
_cell.length_b   1.000
_cell.length_c   1.000
_cell.angle_alpha   90.00
_cell.angle_beta   90.00
_cell.angle_gamma   90.00
#
_symmetry.space_group_name_H-M   'P 1'
#
loop_
_entity.id
_entity.type
_entity.pdbx_description
1 polymer ?
#
loop_
_entity_poly.entity_id
_entity_poly.type
_entity_poly.pdbx_seq_one_letter_code
_entity_poly.pdbx_strand_id
1 'polypeptide(L)'
;MNQIDAPSTDCQRVWAAKGWLASRGLTQKGLARAIGAYPAAINKVILGHRRTPAVIEYLTKSVGMPADLLPEPRKPKPKKTVEPA
;
A
#
# COMPACT_ATOMS: atom_id res chain seq x y z
N MET A 1 11.14 31.25 14.49
CA MET A 1 11.72 30.00 13.98
C MET A 1 10.61 28.96 13.91
N ASN A 2 10.00 28.76 12.74
CA ASN A 2 8.93 27.77 12.60
C ASN A 2 9.52 26.36 12.65
N GLN A 3 8.96 25.55 13.54
CA GLN A 3 9.22 24.12 13.62
C GLN A 3 9.03 23.52 12.23
N ILE A 4 10.13 23.04 11.64
CA ILE A 4 10.07 22.12 10.52
C ILE A 4 9.62 20.82 11.16
N ASP A 5 8.30 20.61 11.17
CA ASP A 5 7.69 19.32 11.50
C ASP A 5 8.43 18.27 10.68
N ALA A 6 9.18 17.39 11.35
CA ALA A 6 9.86 16.29 10.68
C ALA A 6 8.82 15.61 9.78
N PRO A 7 9.14 15.29 8.49
CA PRO A 7 8.16 14.65 7.65
C PRO A 7 7.72 13.39 8.38
N SER A 8 6.46 13.38 8.84
CA SER A 8 5.86 12.23 9.52
C SER A 8 6.28 10.99 8.74
N THR A 9 6.78 9.94 9.40
CA THR A 9 7.40 8.73 8.81
C THR A 9 6.63 8.19 7.58
N ASP A 10 5.33 8.44 7.55
CA ASP A 10 4.42 8.17 6.43
C ASP A 10 4.77 8.88 5.10
N CYS A 11 5.17 10.16 5.11
CA CYS A 11 5.52 10.89 3.89
C CYS A 11 6.80 10.36 3.23
N GLN A 12 7.83 10.03 4.03
CA GLN A 12 9.07 9.43 3.51
C GLN A 12 8.81 8.05 2.91
N ARG A 13 8.00 7.22 3.60
CA ARG A 13 7.56 5.91 3.09
C ARG A 13 6.81 6.04 1.77
N VAL A 14 5.83 6.95 1.68
CA VAL A 14 5.07 7.21 0.45
C VAL A 14 5.98 7.68 -0.68
N TRP A 15 6.94 8.55 -0.39
CA TRP A 15 7.89 9.04 -1.40
C TRP A 15 8.82 7.93 -1.89
N ALA A 16 9.38 7.12 -0.99
CA ALA A 16 10.21 5.98 -1.33
C ALA A 16 9.43 4.91 -2.12
N ALA A 17 8.19 4.63 -1.73
CA ALA A 17 7.27 3.75 -2.46
C ALA A 17 7.03 4.22 -3.89
N LYS A 18 6.77 5.52 -4.08
CA LYS A 18 6.59 6.13 -5.40
C LYS A 18 7.88 6.12 -6.23
N GLY A 19 9.01 6.46 -5.61
CA GLY A 19 10.32 6.47 -6.26
C GLY A 19 10.73 5.06 -6.75
N TRP A 20 10.45 4.05 -5.94
CA TRP A 20 10.70 2.65 -6.30
C TRP A 20 9.81 2.17 -7.46
N LEU A 21 8.54 2.60 -7.52
CA LEU A 21 7.68 2.31 -8.67
C LEU A 21 8.20 2.99 -9.94
N ALA A 22 8.59 4.27 -9.82
CA ALA A 22 9.11 5.05 -10.93
C ALA A 22 10.43 4.48 -11.48
N SER A 23 11.34 3.99 -10.62
CA SER A 23 12.60 3.39 -11.05
C SER A 23 12.42 2.11 -11.87
N ARG A 24 11.26 1.46 -11.76
CA ARG A 24 10.87 0.29 -12.56
C ARG A 24 9.99 0.64 -13.77
N GLY A 25 9.79 1.93 -14.05
CA GLY A 25 8.90 2.39 -15.12
C GLY A 25 7.42 2.09 -14.84
N LEU A 26 7.06 1.77 -13.59
CA LEU A 26 5.70 1.43 -13.20
C LEU A 26 4.97 2.67 -12.68
N THR A 27 3.76 2.88 -13.19
CA THR A 27 2.84 3.88 -12.65
C THR A 27 1.82 3.19 -11.74
N GLN A 28 1.29 3.91 -10.74
CA GLN A 28 0.23 3.37 -9.87
C GLN A 28 -0.99 2.89 -10.68
N LYS A 29 -1.33 3.58 -11.77
CA LYS A 29 -2.42 3.21 -12.68
C LYS A 29 -2.09 1.96 -13.51
N GLY A 30 -0.86 1.84 -14.00
CA GLY A 30 -0.38 0.66 -14.72
C GLY A 30 -0.35 -0.57 -13.81
N LEU A 31 0.15 -0.39 -12.59
CA LEU A 31 0.11 -1.38 -11.53
C LEU A 31 -1.32 -1.82 -11.22
N ALA A 32 -2.23 -0.89 -10.97
CA ALA A 32 -3.63 -1.22 -10.73
C ALA A 32 -4.25 -2.07 -11.85
N ARG A 33 -3.98 -1.72 -13.11
CA ARG A 33 -4.42 -2.50 -14.28
C ARG A 33 -3.80 -3.89 -14.33
N ALA A 34 -2.50 -4.02 -14.08
CA ALA A 34 -1.80 -5.31 -14.12
C ALA A 34 -2.36 -6.32 -13.11
N ILE A 35 -2.87 -5.83 -11.98
CA ILE A 35 -3.34 -6.68 -10.88
C ILE A 35 -4.88 -6.81 -10.84
N GLY A 36 -5.58 -6.20 -11.79
CA GLY A 36 -7.04 -6.14 -11.79
C GLY A 36 -7.65 -5.34 -10.63
N ALA A 37 -6.89 -4.44 -10.01
CA ALA A 37 -7.37 -3.59 -8.91
C ALA A 37 -7.80 -2.21 -9.41
N TYR A 38 -8.67 -1.57 -8.62
CA TYR A 38 -9.05 -0.19 -8.89
C TYR A 38 -7.89 0.78 -8.55
N PRO A 39 -7.54 1.75 -9.41
CA PRO A 39 -6.42 2.67 -9.17
C PRO A 39 -6.49 3.42 -7.84
N ALA A 40 -7.70 3.83 -7.42
CA ALA A 40 -7.86 4.48 -6.13
C ALA A 40 -7.62 3.53 -4.94
N ALA A 41 -7.80 2.22 -5.11
CA ALA A 41 -7.47 1.25 -4.07
C ALA A 41 -5.95 1.17 -3.86
N ILE A 42 -5.17 1.13 -4.94
CA ILE A 42 -3.71 1.14 -4.88
C ILE A 42 -3.19 2.43 -4.29
N ASN A 43 -3.74 3.58 -4.70
CA ASN A 43 -3.33 4.87 -4.15
C ASN A 43 -3.60 4.94 -2.63
N LYS A 44 -4.78 4.48 -2.18
CA LYS A 44 -5.10 4.40 -0.74
C LYS A 44 -4.16 3.46 0.02
N VAL A 45 -3.64 2.41 -0.61
CA VAL A 45 -2.66 1.51 0.02
C VAL A 45 -1.28 2.18 0.12
N ILE A 46 -0.80 2.81 -0.95
CA ILE A 46 0.50 3.50 -0.93
C ILE A 46 0.47 4.62 0.13
N LEU A 47 -0.60 5.41 0.16
CA LEU A 47 -0.85 6.47 1.15
C LEU A 47 -1.15 5.95 2.57
N GLY A 48 -1.15 4.64 2.82
CA GLY A 48 -1.41 4.08 4.15
C GLY A 48 -2.87 4.16 4.65
N HIS A 49 -3.77 4.85 3.93
CA HIS A 49 -5.20 4.93 4.24
C HIS A 49 -5.92 3.58 4.17
N ARG A 50 -5.39 2.61 3.41
CA ARG A 50 -5.93 1.26 3.30
C ARG A 50 -4.80 0.25 3.48
N ARG A 51 -5.07 -0.79 4.25
CA ARG A 51 -4.07 -1.82 4.60
C ARG A 51 -4.58 -3.21 4.25
N THR A 52 -5.00 -3.37 2.98
CA THR A 52 -5.60 -4.62 2.51
C THR A 52 -4.51 -5.66 2.33
N PRO A 53 -4.52 -6.77 3.11
CA PRO A 53 -3.45 -7.77 3.08
C PRO A 53 -3.25 -8.36 1.69
N ALA A 54 -4.31 -8.68 0.95
CA ALA A 54 -4.22 -9.22 -0.41
C ALA A 54 -3.46 -8.29 -1.38
N VAL A 55 -3.66 -6.97 -1.27
CA VAL A 55 -2.94 -6.01 -2.12
C VAL A 55 -1.49 -5.91 -1.70
N ILE A 56 -1.22 -5.83 -0.39
CA ILE A 56 0.15 -5.74 0.15
C ILE A 56 0.95 -6.99 -0.22
N GLU A 57 0.38 -8.19 -0.03
CA GLU A 57 1.00 -9.45 -0.44
C GLU A 57 1.27 -9.50 -1.93
N TYR A 58 0.35 -9.02 -2.76
CA TYR A 58 0.58 -8.95 -4.20
C TYR A 58 1.74 -8.01 -4.54
N LEU A 59 1.78 -6.82 -3.93
CA LEU A 59 2.87 -5.86 -4.13
C LEU A 59 4.22 -6.45 -3.70
N THR A 60 4.28 -7.19 -2.59
CA THR A 60 5.51 -7.86 -2.14
C THR A 60 5.88 -9.05 -3.03
N LYS A 61 4.95 -9.97 -3.31
CA LYS A 61 5.23 -11.25 -3.97
C LYS A 61 5.34 -11.14 -5.49
N SER A 62 4.44 -10.38 -6.12
CA SER A 62 4.34 -10.32 -7.59
C SER A 62 5.11 -9.15 -8.18
N VAL A 63 5.11 -8.01 -7.50
CA VAL A 63 5.86 -6.82 -7.97
C VAL A 63 7.27 -6.81 -7.40
N GLY A 64 7.51 -7.47 -6.26
CA GLY A 64 8.80 -7.49 -5.58
C GLY A 64 9.06 -6.23 -4.76
N MET A 65 8.00 -5.52 -4.35
CA MET A 65 8.12 -4.28 -3.57
C MET A 65 8.54 -4.61 -2.13
N PRO A 66 9.56 -3.91 -1.58
CA PRO A 66 9.98 -4.12 -0.19
C PRO A 66 8.83 -3.86 0.77
N ALA A 67 8.63 -4.76 1.74
CA ALA A 67 7.58 -4.61 2.75
C ALA A 67 7.73 -3.34 3.60
N ASP A 68 8.97 -2.86 3.77
CA ASP A 68 9.29 -1.61 4.47
C ASP A 68 8.69 -0.35 3.80
N LEU A 69 8.49 -0.41 2.48
CA LEU A 69 7.86 0.66 1.70
C LEU A 69 6.33 0.58 1.72
N LEU A 70 5.77 -0.51 2.24
CA LEU A 70 4.34 -0.75 2.30
C LEU A 70 3.82 -0.52 3.71
N PRO A 71 2.56 -0.10 3.89
CA PRO A 71 2.02 -0.01 5.23
C PRO A 71 1.83 -1.41 5.79
N GLU A 72 1.95 -1.58 7.10
CA GLU A 72 1.67 -2.87 7.72
C GLU A 72 0.25 -3.36 7.37
N PRO A 73 0.10 -4.60 6.91
CA PRO A 73 -1.20 -5.15 6.59
C PRO A 73 -2.05 -5.20 7.85
N ARG A 74 -3.30 -4.74 7.76
CA ARG A 74 -4.22 -4.85 8.88
C ARG A 74 -4.52 -6.34 9.06
N LYS A 75 -4.30 -6.87 10.28
CA LYS A 75 -4.67 -8.25 10.61
C LYS A 75 -6.13 -8.47 10.20
N PRO A 76 -6.44 -9.53 9.44
CA PRO A 76 -7.82 -9.84 9.11
C PRO A 76 -8.60 -10.00 10.41
N LYS A 77 -9.66 -9.21 10.61
CA LYS A 77 -10.60 -9.50 11.70
C LYS A 77 -11.20 -10.88 11.39
N PRO A 78 -11.21 -11.83 12.35
CA PRO A 78 -11.94 -13.07 12.15
C PRO A 78 -13.39 -12.69 11.83
N LYS A 79 -13.92 -13.23 10.73
CA LYS A 79 -15.36 -13.11 10.47
C LYS A 79 -16.04 -13.75 11.68
N LYS A 80 -16.93 -13.02 12.37
CA LYS A 80 -17.91 -13.69 13.22
C LYS A 80 -18.64 -14.64 12.29
N THR A 81 -18.41 -15.94 12.45
CA THR A 81 -19.33 -16.96 11.98
C THR A 81 -20.66 -16.60 12.63
N VAL A 82 -21.54 -15.95 11.87
CA VAL A 82 -22.96 -15.95 12.21
C VAL A 82 -23.37 -17.40 11.98
N GLU A 83 -23.43 -18.15 13.07
CA GLU A 83 -24.07 -19.46 13.09
C GLU A 83 -25.49 -19.27 12.54
N PRO A 84 -25.90 -20.03 11.51
CA PRO A 84 -27.28 -19.96 11.03
C PRO A 84 -28.20 -20.41 12.17
N ALA A 85 -29.21 -19.59 12.44
CA ALA A 85 -30.25 -19.82 13.45
C ALA A 85 -31.17 -21.00 13.10
#